data_AF-A0AA46AII4-F1
#
_entry.id   AF-A0AA46AII4-F1
#
_cell.length_a   1.000
_cell.length_b   1.000
_cell.length_c   1.000
_cell.angle_alpha   90.00
_cell.angle_beta   90.00
_cell.angle_gamma   90.00
#
_symmetry.space_group_name_H-M   'P 1'
#
loop_
_entity.id
_entity.type
_entity.pdbx_description
1 polymer ?
#
loop_
_entity_poly.entity_id
_entity_poly.type
_entity_poly.pdbx_seq_one_letter_code
_entity_poly.pdbx_strand_id
1 'polypeptide(L)'
;MNINEAQLKHIEQVLAKKMKAGRFQHTMGVRTAALRLADQYGADRDKTAMAALFHDYAKGFSKKELLQTVQRYHLQPDSLMIQAHQILHGSVAAAIALNEFGIDDDEILKAIEFHTTGRKNMGIIEKIIYLADFIEEGRDYSGVVFLRELAYRELDLAVYQALTNTMIYVLETGKLLHPNTVEARNHILNELGEKKVNALKLMREGLYGKDSGISTGGIYP
;
A
#
# COMPACT_ATOMS: atom_id res chain seq x y z
N MET A 1 -0.52 3.75 22.40
CA MET A 1 0.59 2.79 22.50
C MET A 1 1.92 3.56 22.42
N ASN A 2 2.92 3.25 23.26
CA ASN A 2 4.25 3.83 23.13
C ASN A 2 5.16 2.87 22.35
N ILE A 3 5.20 3.04 21.03
CA ILE A 3 6.15 2.31 20.18
C ILE A 3 7.55 2.85 20.49
N ASN A 4 8.52 1.97 20.59
CA ASN A 4 9.91 2.36 20.81
C ASN A 4 10.85 1.61 19.86
N GLU A 5 12.07 2.13 19.75
CA GLU A 5 13.10 1.60 18.85
C GLU A 5 13.43 0.12 19.13
N ALA A 6 13.43 -0.30 20.41
CA ALA A 6 13.69 -1.68 20.76
C ALA A 6 12.60 -2.64 20.24
N GLN A 7 11.33 -2.22 20.30
CA GLN A 7 10.21 -2.98 19.76
C GLN A 7 10.31 -3.09 18.23
N LEU A 8 10.58 -1.99 17.53
CA LEU A 8 10.76 -1.99 16.07
C LEU A 8 11.91 -2.94 15.65
N LYS A 9 13.05 -2.85 16.35
CA LYS A 9 14.22 -3.72 16.09
C LYS A 9 13.91 -5.20 16.34
N HIS A 10 13.13 -5.51 17.37
CA HIS A 10 12.70 -6.88 17.62
C HIS A 10 11.86 -7.43 16.47
N ILE A 11 10.89 -6.63 15.99
CA ILE A 11 10.02 -7.01 14.87
C ILE A 11 10.83 -7.22 13.58
N GLU A 12 11.77 -6.32 13.28
CA GLU A 12 12.69 -6.49 12.13
C GLU A 12 13.42 -7.85 12.17
N GLN A 13 13.91 -8.27 13.35
CA GLN A 13 14.57 -9.56 13.51
C GLN A 13 13.63 -10.75 13.32
N VAL A 14 12.37 -10.62 13.76
CA VAL A 14 11.34 -11.64 13.53
C VAL A 14 11.04 -11.77 12.04
N LEU A 15 10.85 -10.64 11.36
CA LEU A 15 10.57 -10.58 9.92
C LEU A 15 11.72 -11.17 9.10
N ALA A 16 12.97 -10.84 9.41
CA ALA A 16 14.15 -11.37 8.73
C ALA A 16 14.23 -12.91 8.76
N LYS A 17 13.68 -13.55 9.81
CA LYS A 17 13.64 -15.01 9.94
C LYS A 17 12.43 -15.65 9.26
N LYS A 18 11.30 -14.94 9.20
CA LYS A 18 10.02 -15.48 8.72
C LYS A 18 9.78 -15.24 7.23
N MET A 19 10.27 -14.11 6.70
CA MET A 19 10.09 -13.73 5.30
C MET A 19 11.19 -14.29 4.41
N LYS A 20 10.85 -14.50 3.14
CA LYS A 20 11.87 -14.71 2.10
C LYS A 20 12.74 -13.46 1.96
N ALA A 21 14.03 -13.62 1.68
CA ALA A 21 15.00 -12.53 1.61
C ALA A 21 14.53 -11.34 0.74
N GLY A 22 14.03 -11.61 -0.47
CA GLY A 22 13.51 -10.54 -1.35
C GLY A 22 12.29 -9.80 -0.78
N ARG A 23 11.41 -10.49 -0.04
CA ARG A 23 10.27 -9.83 0.62
C ARG A 23 10.74 -8.97 1.79
N PHE A 24 11.69 -9.47 2.58
CA PHE A 24 12.26 -8.70 3.68
C PHE A 24 12.96 -7.44 3.16
N GLN A 25 13.75 -7.55 2.08
CA GLN A 25 14.37 -6.40 1.42
C GLN A 25 13.31 -5.38 0.97
N HIS A 26 12.25 -5.84 0.30
CA HIS A 26 11.14 -4.98 -0.07
C HIS A 26 10.49 -4.29 1.14
N THR A 27 10.19 -5.03 2.21
CA THR A 27 9.65 -4.46 3.46
C THR A 27 10.54 -3.37 4.06
N MET A 28 11.86 -3.55 4.04
CA MET A 28 12.80 -2.51 4.50
C MET A 28 12.86 -1.31 3.55
N GLY A 29 12.72 -1.54 2.24
CA GLY A 29 12.54 -0.49 1.24
C GLY A 29 11.29 0.34 1.49
N VAL A 30 10.15 -0.33 1.69
CA VAL A 30 8.86 0.31 2.04
C VAL A 30 9.00 1.12 3.32
N ARG A 31 9.62 0.57 4.37
CA ARG A 31 9.87 1.31 5.62
C ARG A 31 10.69 2.58 5.36
N THR A 32 11.74 2.49 4.54
CA THR A 32 12.60 3.64 4.22
C THR A 32 11.82 4.73 3.48
N ALA A 33 11.06 4.35 2.44
CA ALA A 33 10.22 5.30 1.70
C ALA A 33 9.11 5.90 2.57
N ALA A 34 8.45 5.08 3.39
CA ALA A 34 7.39 5.50 4.29
C ALA A 34 7.89 6.51 5.34
N LEU A 35 9.07 6.29 5.92
CA LEU A 35 9.67 7.22 6.88
C LEU A 35 10.04 8.56 6.23
N ARG A 36 10.56 8.56 4.99
CA ARG A 36 10.80 9.79 4.24
C ARG A 36 9.51 10.57 3.99
N LEU A 37 8.44 9.88 3.59
CA LEU A 37 7.12 10.49 3.41
C LEU A 37 6.54 11.00 4.74
N ALA A 38 6.72 10.26 5.84
CA ALA A 38 6.27 10.68 7.17
C ALA A 38 6.94 11.97 7.63
N ASP A 39 8.25 12.09 7.43
CA ASP A 39 9.00 13.32 7.73
C ASP A 39 8.49 14.50 6.91
N GLN A 40 8.21 14.26 5.62
CA GLN A 40 7.77 15.31 4.71
C GLN A 40 6.34 15.80 5.01
N TYR A 41 5.43 14.89 5.35
CA TYR A 41 4.01 15.20 5.50
C TYR A 41 3.55 15.27 6.96
N GLY A 42 4.46 15.12 7.93
CA GLY A 42 4.17 15.29 9.36
C GLY A 42 3.39 14.13 9.97
N ALA A 43 3.60 12.90 9.50
CA ALA A 43 3.00 11.70 10.10
C ALA A 43 3.86 11.16 11.26
N ASP A 44 3.24 10.44 12.19
CA ASP A 44 3.96 9.78 13.28
C ASP A 44 4.92 8.71 12.71
N ARG A 45 6.23 8.92 12.94
CA ARG A 45 7.29 8.07 12.40
C ARG A 45 7.25 6.65 12.94
N ASP A 46 6.95 6.47 14.22
CA ASP A 46 7.01 5.16 14.87
C ASP A 46 5.81 4.31 14.46
N LYS A 47 4.62 4.90 14.41
CA LYS A 47 3.44 4.25 13.84
C LYS A 47 3.64 3.90 12.36
N THR A 48 4.21 4.82 11.59
CA THR A 48 4.50 4.59 10.16
C THR A 48 5.51 3.46 9.98
N ALA A 49 6.60 3.42 10.76
CA ALA A 49 7.56 2.33 10.72
C ALA A 49 6.91 0.99 11.05
N MET A 50 6.08 0.94 12.09
CA MET A 50 5.37 -0.27 12.50
C MET A 50 4.45 -0.79 11.40
N ALA A 51 3.63 0.09 10.80
CA ALA A 51 2.75 -0.27 9.71
C ALA A 51 3.53 -0.79 8.49
N ALA A 52 4.64 -0.12 8.13
CA ALA A 52 5.50 -0.55 7.03
C ALA A 52 6.14 -1.92 7.27
N LEU A 53 6.52 -2.25 8.51
CA LEU A 53 7.10 -3.55 8.84
C LEU A 53 6.07 -4.69 8.68
N PHE A 54 4.80 -4.44 9.01
CA PHE A 54 3.76 -5.46 8.97
C PHE A 54 2.97 -5.55 7.67
N HIS A 55 2.96 -4.54 6.79
CA HIS A 55 2.06 -4.47 5.63
C HIS A 55 1.99 -5.79 4.84
N ASP A 56 3.15 -6.42 4.60
CA ASP A 56 3.29 -7.64 3.81
C ASP A 56 3.55 -8.91 4.63
N TYR A 57 3.33 -8.88 5.95
CA TYR A 57 3.63 -9.99 6.87
C TYR A 57 3.04 -11.32 6.39
N ALA A 58 1.77 -11.28 5.97
CA ALA A 58 1.03 -12.47 5.52
C ALA A 58 1.14 -12.73 4.01
N LYS A 59 1.95 -11.97 3.26
CA LYS A 59 2.05 -12.08 1.80
C LYS A 59 2.61 -13.42 1.33
N GLY A 60 3.40 -14.08 2.17
CA GLY A 60 3.95 -15.41 1.92
C GLY A 60 2.99 -16.56 2.21
N PHE A 61 1.81 -16.29 2.79
CA PHE A 61 0.87 -17.34 3.20
C PHE A 61 0.16 -17.92 1.97
N SER A 62 -0.05 -19.23 1.99
CA SER A 62 -0.92 -19.93 1.04
C SER A 62 -2.38 -19.52 1.23
N LYS A 63 -3.22 -19.76 0.22
CA LYS A 63 -4.68 -19.57 0.32
C LYS A 63 -5.27 -20.26 1.55
N LYS A 64 -4.79 -21.48 1.87
CA LYS A 64 -5.26 -22.24 3.03
C LYS A 64 -4.91 -21.53 4.34
N GLU A 65 -3.68 -21.06 4.49
CA GLU A 65 -3.23 -20.34 5.69
C GLU A 65 -3.97 -19.01 5.88
N LEU A 66 -4.20 -18.26 4.79
CA LEU A 66 -5.00 -17.04 4.83
C LEU A 66 -6.42 -17.31 5.34
N LEU A 67 -7.12 -18.29 4.75
CA LEU A 67 -8.50 -18.62 5.15
C LEU A 67 -8.58 -19.20 6.57
N GLN A 68 -7.60 -20.00 6.99
CA GLN A 68 -7.52 -20.48 8.36
C GLN A 68 -7.33 -19.33 9.36
N THR A 69 -6.54 -18.32 9.00
CA THR A 69 -6.32 -17.14 9.86
C THR A 69 -7.57 -16.26 9.92
N VAL A 70 -8.26 -16.08 8.79
CA VAL A 70 -9.59 -15.43 8.73
C VAL A 70 -10.56 -16.08 9.71
N GLN A 71 -10.64 -17.43 9.72
CA GLN A 71 -11.50 -18.16 10.66
C GLN A 71 -11.03 -18.03 12.11
N ARG A 72 -9.72 -18.17 12.36
CA ARG A 72 -9.13 -18.10 13.72
C ARG A 72 -9.40 -16.77 14.40
N TYR A 73 -9.26 -15.67 13.67
CA TYR A 73 -9.43 -14.31 14.20
C TYR A 73 -10.81 -13.71 13.86
N HIS A 74 -11.76 -14.54 13.41
CA HIS A 74 -13.14 -14.14 13.11
C HIS A 74 -13.28 -12.93 12.16
N LEU A 75 -12.34 -12.80 11.22
CA LEU A 75 -12.37 -11.73 10.22
C LEU A 75 -13.59 -11.91 9.30
N GLN A 76 -14.13 -10.79 8.82
CA GLN A 76 -15.31 -10.76 7.95
C GLN A 76 -14.96 -10.20 6.57
N PRO A 77 -14.08 -10.87 5.79
CA PRO A 77 -13.80 -10.43 4.43
C PRO A 77 -15.06 -10.60 3.56
N ASP A 78 -15.24 -9.70 2.61
CA ASP A 78 -16.33 -9.85 1.65
C ASP A 78 -16.09 -11.00 0.66
N SER A 79 -17.12 -11.32 -0.11
CA SER A 79 -17.09 -12.42 -1.07
C SER A 79 -16.05 -12.23 -2.19
N LEU A 80 -15.71 -10.99 -2.53
CA LEU A 80 -14.70 -10.67 -3.53
C LEU A 80 -13.31 -10.93 -2.97
N MET A 81 -13.04 -10.54 -1.72
CA MET A 81 -11.79 -10.85 -1.04
C MET A 81 -11.55 -12.36 -0.92
N ILE A 82 -12.59 -13.16 -0.68
CA ILE A 82 -12.47 -14.62 -0.66
C ILE A 82 -12.10 -15.18 -2.05
N GLN A 83 -12.68 -14.65 -3.12
CA GLN A 83 -12.36 -15.06 -4.50
C GLN A 83 -10.95 -14.61 -4.89
N ALA A 84 -10.64 -13.34 -4.69
CA ALA A 84 -9.36 -12.70 -4.91
C ALA A 84 -8.44 -12.83 -3.67
N HIS A 85 -8.35 -14.04 -3.10
CA HIS A 85 -7.69 -14.34 -1.82
C HIS A 85 -6.32 -13.69 -1.58
N GLN A 86 -5.57 -13.36 -2.63
CA GLN A 86 -4.31 -12.64 -2.49
C GLN A 86 -4.47 -11.30 -1.76
N ILE A 87 -5.60 -10.60 -1.87
CA ILE A 87 -5.80 -9.32 -1.18
C ILE A 87 -6.05 -9.47 0.33
N LEU A 88 -6.35 -10.69 0.80
CA LEU A 88 -6.56 -10.97 2.23
C LEU A 88 -5.31 -10.76 3.08
N HIS A 89 -4.11 -10.75 2.50
CA HIS A 89 -2.88 -10.62 3.30
C HIS A 89 -2.84 -9.31 4.10
N GLY A 90 -3.45 -8.23 3.64
CA GLY A 90 -3.57 -6.98 4.42
C GLY A 90 -4.35 -7.22 5.72
N SER A 91 -5.62 -7.62 5.63
CA SER A 91 -6.45 -7.90 6.81
C SER A 91 -5.87 -8.99 7.70
N VAL A 92 -5.26 -10.04 7.11
CA VAL A 92 -4.59 -11.10 7.88
C VAL A 92 -3.35 -10.59 8.60
N ALA A 93 -2.53 -9.74 7.97
CA ALA A 93 -1.37 -9.13 8.60
C ALA A 93 -1.76 -8.19 9.75
N ALA A 94 -2.81 -7.38 9.57
CA ALA A 94 -3.35 -6.52 10.63
C ALA A 94 -3.85 -7.35 11.81
N ALA A 95 -4.59 -8.43 11.55
CA ALA A 95 -5.06 -9.33 12.59
C ALA A 95 -3.91 -10.00 13.36
N ILE A 96 -2.85 -10.41 12.68
CA ILE A 96 -1.64 -10.97 13.32
C ILE A 96 -0.93 -9.91 14.15
N ALA A 97 -0.75 -8.69 13.64
CA ALA A 97 -0.13 -7.59 14.36
C ALA A 97 -0.86 -7.32 15.69
N LEU A 98 -2.19 -7.30 15.66
CA LEU A 98 -3.03 -7.15 16.85
C LEU A 98 -2.91 -8.35 17.80
N ASN A 99 -3.22 -9.56 17.32
CA ASN A 99 -3.44 -10.72 18.19
C ASN A 99 -2.15 -11.41 18.66
N GLU A 100 -1.08 -11.35 17.86
CA GLU A 100 0.18 -12.04 18.17
C GLU A 100 1.28 -11.09 18.66
N PHE A 101 1.26 -9.82 18.23
CA PHE A 101 2.27 -8.82 18.59
C PHE A 101 1.73 -7.70 19.49
N GLY A 102 0.43 -7.74 19.82
CA GLY A 102 -0.20 -6.78 20.72
C GLY A 102 -0.28 -5.36 20.14
N ILE A 103 -0.16 -5.19 18.82
CA ILE A 103 -0.22 -3.89 18.13
C ILE A 103 -1.68 -3.44 18.03
N ASP A 104 -2.13 -2.76 19.08
CA ASP A 104 -3.47 -2.19 19.23
C ASP A 104 -3.44 -0.67 19.01
N ASP A 105 -3.24 -0.27 17.74
CA ASP A 105 -3.36 1.13 17.29
C ASP A 105 -4.10 1.17 15.94
N ASP A 106 -5.24 1.84 15.95
CA ASP A 106 -6.17 1.89 14.81
C ASP A 106 -5.54 2.44 13.52
N GLU A 107 -4.63 3.41 13.61
CA GLU A 107 -3.99 4.00 12.43
C GLU A 107 -3.02 3.00 11.79
N ILE A 108 -2.29 2.24 12.63
CA ILE A 108 -1.36 1.21 12.18
C ILE A 108 -2.13 0.05 11.54
N LEU A 109 -3.15 -0.45 12.23
CA LEU A 109 -3.93 -1.59 11.78
C LEU A 109 -4.66 -1.30 10.45
N LYS A 110 -5.26 -0.11 10.31
CA LYS A 110 -5.89 0.32 9.06
C LYS A 110 -4.87 0.49 7.94
N ALA A 111 -3.69 1.05 8.23
CA ALA A 111 -2.63 1.18 7.23
C ALA A 111 -2.14 -0.18 6.72
N ILE A 112 -2.03 -1.18 7.60
CA ILE A 112 -1.69 -2.56 7.20
C ILE A 112 -2.83 -3.19 6.41
N GLU A 113 -4.07 -3.08 6.90
CA GLU A 113 -5.24 -3.73 6.30
C GLU A 113 -5.50 -3.25 4.88
N PHE A 114 -5.49 -1.93 4.67
CA PHE A 114 -5.91 -1.31 3.43
C PHE A 114 -4.77 -0.97 2.47
N HIS A 115 -3.51 -1.34 2.75
CA HIS A 115 -2.37 -0.99 1.87
C HIS A 115 -2.50 -1.51 0.43
N THR A 116 -3.30 -2.56 0.19
CA THR A 116 -3.48 -3.15 -1.15
C THR A 116 -4.57 -2.47 -1.96
N THR A 117 -5.68 -2.16 -1.32
CA THR A 117 -6.91 -1.71 -1.98
C THR A 117 -7.13 -0.21 -1.82
N GLY A 118 -6.49 0.41 -0.83
CA GLY A 118 -6.92 1.68 -0.26
C GLY A 118 -8.31 1.54 0.35
N ARG A 119 -8.84 2.66 0.87
CA ARG A 119 -10.26 2.79 1.19
C ARG A 119 -10.72 4.23 1.10
N LYS A 120 -12.02 4.46 1.18
CA LYS A 120 -12.55 5.81 1.35
C LYS A 120 -12.01 6.42 2.65
N ASN A 121 -11.66 7.71 2.61
CA ASN A 121 -11.20 8.49 3.76
C ASN A 121 -9.98 7.88 4.47
N MET A 122 -8.91 7.62 3.70
CA MET A 122 -7.63 7.17 4.23
C MET A 122 -6.99 8.28 5.07
N GLY A 123 -6.53 7.92 6.27
CA GLY A 123 -5.65 8.75 7.09
C GLY A 123 -4.27 8.90 6.46
N ILE A 124 -3.44 9.75 7.06
CA ILE A 124 -2.12 10.07 6.51
C ILE A 124 -1.19 8.84 6.45
N ILE A 125 -1.20 7.99 7.49
CA ILE A 125 -0.36 6.78 7.52
C ILE A 125 -0.84 5.77 6.47
N GLU A 126 -2.14 5.60 6.28
CA GLU A 126 -2.69 4.74 5.23
C GLU A 126 -2.22 5.19 3.84
N LYS A 127 -2.31 6.50 3.55
CA LYS A 127 -1.82 7.09 2.28
C LYS A 127 -0.32 6.86 2.09
N ILE A 128 0.47 7.06 3.15
CA ILE A 128 1.92 6.88 3.13
C ILE A 128 2.30 5.42 2.88
N ILE A 129 1.72 4.47 3.62
CA ILE A 129 2.02 3.04 3.46
C ILE A 129 1.56 2.54 2.09
N TYR A 130 0.37 2.97 1.65
CA TYR A 130 -0.12 2.68 0.30
C TYR A 130 0.88 3.14 -0.75
N LEU A 131 1.39 4.37 -0.69
CA LEU A 131 2.37 4.84 -1.68
C LEU A 131 3.75 4.22 -1.54
N ALA A 132 4.23 4.04 -0.31
CA ALA A 132 5.56 3.51 -0.04
C ALA A 132 5.78 2.12 -0.67
N ASP A 133 4.76 1.26 -0.68
CA ASP A 133 4.77 -0.05 -1.35
C ASP A 133 5.04 0.06 -2.87
N PHE A 134 4.50 1.10 -3.49
CA PHE A 134 4.63 1.34 -4.93
C PHE A 134 5.93 2.05 -5.30
N ILE A 135 6.51 2.86 -4.41
CA ILE A 135 7.61 3.77 -4.75
C ILE A 135 8.95 3.41 -4.13
N GLU A 136 9.02 2.40 -3.25
CA GLU A 136 10.29 1.99 -2.63
C GLU A 136 11.38 1.72 -3.68
N GLU A 137 12.63 1.98 -3.33
CA GLU A 137 13.76 2.10 -4.28
C GLU A 137 13.98 0.84 -5.14
N GLY A 138 13.62 -0.34 -4.63
CA GLY A 138 13.71 -1.62 -5.34
C GLY A 138 12.64 -1.83 -6.42
N ARG A 139 11.58 -1.00 -6.46
CA ARG A 139 10.55 -1.09 -7.51
C ARG A 139 11.08 -0.59 -8.85
N ASP A 140 10.86 -1.39 -9.89
CA ASP A 140 11.23 -1.07 -11.26
C ASP A 140 10.08 -1.44 -12.22
N TYR A 141 9.29 -0.44 -12.59
CA TYR A 141 8.18 -0.57 -13.54
C TYR A 141 7.92 0.77 -14.21
N SER A 142 7.28 0.76 -15.38
CA SER A 142 7.00 1.98 -16.13
C SER A 142 6.17 2.98 -15.31
N GLY A 143 6.61 4.22 -15.25
CA GLY A 143 5.96 5.29 -14.47
C GLY A 143 6.36 5.37 -13.00
N VAL A 144 7.16 4.44 -12.45
CA VAL A 144 7.60 4.50 -11.04
C VAL A 144 8.39 5.76 -10.71
N VAL A 145 9.22 6.25 -11.64
CA VAL A 145 10.02 7.48 -11.46
C VAL A 145 9.11 8.69 -11.30
N PHE A 146 8.13 8.84 -12.18
CA PHE A 146 7.13 9.90 -12.08
C PHE A 146 6.32 9.79 -10.78
N LEU A 147 5.91 8.58 -10.39
CA LEU A 147 5.15 8.37 -9.16
C LEU A 147 5.97 8.73 -7.91
N ARG A 148 7.28 8.42 -7.88
CA ARG A 148 8.21 8.85 -6.82
C ARG A 148 8.26 10.37 -6.73
N GLU A 149 8.52 11.06 -7.84
CA GLU A 149 8.57 12.53 -7.87
C GLU A 149 7.26 13.16 -7.39
N LEU A 150 6.13 12.59 -7.83
CA LEU A 150 4.81 13.05 -7.42
C LEU A 150 4.56 12.83 -5.93
N ALA A 151 4.96 11.66 -5.39
CA ALA A 151 4.78 11.31 -4.00
C ALA A 151 5.53 12.25 -3.06
N TYR A 152 6.73 12.69 -3.45
CA TYR A 152 7.52 13.69 -2.70
C TYR A 152 7.13 15.15 -3.01
N ARG A 153 6.05 15.39 -3.75
CA ARG A 153 5.57 16.76 -4.05
C ARG A 153 4.16 17.00 -3.56
N GLU A 154 3.24 16.08 -3.86
CA GLU A 154 1.81 16.19 -3.57
C GLU A 154 1.25 14.78 -3.23
N LEU A 155 1.21 14.44 -1.94
CA LEU A 155 0.82 13.11 -1.44
C LEU A 155 -0.51 12.61 -2.03
N ASP A 156 -1.57 13.40 -1.91
CA ASP A 156 -2.92 13.00 -2.36
C ASP A 156 -2.98 12.79 -3.87
N LEU A 157 -2.25 13.61 -4.63
CA LEU A 157 -2.18 13.46 -6.08
C LEU A 157 -1.43 12.17 -6.47
N ALA A 158 -0.37 11.82 -5.76
CA ALA A 158 0.33 10.55 -5.95
C ALA A 158 -0.55 9.36 -5.58
N VAL A 159 -1.29 9.41 -4.45
CA VAL A 159 -2.23 8.35 -4.06
C VAL A 159 -3.29 8.15 -5.15
N TYR A 160 -3.87 9.24 -5.66
CA TYR A 160 -4.82 9.19 -6.76
C TYR A 160 -4.23 8.57 -8.03
N GLN A 161 -2.98 8.91 -8.38
CA GLN A 161 -2.28 8.28 -9.51
C GLN A 161 -2.07 6.79 -9.29
N ALA A 162 -1.58 6.38 -8.12
CA ALA A 162 -1.32 4.97 -7.80
C ALA A 162 -2.62 4.13 -7.81
N LEU A 163 -3.71 4.65 -7.24
CA LEU A 163 -5.03 4.03 -7.31
C LEU A 163 -5.53 3.91 -8.77
N THR A 164 -5.32 4.95 -9.57
CA THR A 164 -5.70 4.94 -11.00
C THR A 164 -4.90 3.89 -11.76
N ASN A 165 -3.58 3.81 -11.57
CA ASN A 165 -2.72 2.80 -12.20
C ASN A 165 -3.13 1.38 -11.79
N THR A 166 -3.43 1.18 -10.50
CA THR A 166 -3.93 -0.10 -9.98
C THR A 166 -5.23 -0.51 -10.65
N MET A 167 -6.17 0.42 -10.85
CA MET A 167 -7.42 0.11 -11.54
C MET A 167 -7.18 -0.30 -13.00
N ILE A 168 -6.33 0.42 -13.73
CA ILE A 168 -6.03 0.09 -15.13
C ILE A 168 -5.36 -1.29 -15.21
N TYR A 169 -4.37 -1.57 -14.33
CA TYR A 169 -3.72 -2.88 -14.25
C TYR A 169 -4.71 -4.04 -14.11
N VAL A 170 -5.61 -3.91 -13.12
CA VAL A 170 -6.54 -4.98 -12.76
C VAL A 170 -7.51 -5.24 -13.91
N LEU A 171 -7.96 -4.18 -14.59
CA LEU A 171 -8.84 -4.29 -15.76
C LEU A 171 -8.12 -4.91 -16.97
N GLU A 172 -6.90 -4.46 -17.28
CA GLU A 172 -6.12 -4.99 -18.41
C GLU A 172 -5.70 -6.45 -18.22
N THR A 173 -5.51 -6.88 -16.96
CA THR A 173 -5.18 -8.27 -16.62
C THR A 173 -6.41 -9.15 -16.40
N GLY A 174 -7.62 -8.63 -16.56
CA GLY A 174 -8.88 -9.37 -16.40
C GLY A 174 -9.12 -9.88 -14.97
N LYS A 175 -8.54 -9.21 -13.97
CA LYS A 175 -8.69 -9.55 -12.54
C LYS A 175 -9.90 -8.85 -11.93
N LEU A 176 -10.35 -9.35 -10.78
CA LEU A 176 -11.44 -8.73 -10.02
C LEU A 176 -10.96 -7.42 -9.36
N LEU A 177 -11.66 -6.33 -9.64
CA LEU A 177 -11.41 -5.02 -9.01
C LEU A 177 -12.24 -4.86 -7.74
N HIS A 178 -11.57 -4.64 -6.61
CA HIS A 178 -12.24 -4.45 -5.33
C HIS A 178 -12.92 -3.06 -5.25
N PRO A 179 -14.17 -2.96 -4.78
CA PRO A 179 -14.90 -1.69 -4.66
C PRO A 179 -14.16 -0.62 -3.85
N ASN A 180 -13.50 -1.00 -2.75
CA ASN A 180 -12.66 -0.08 -1.96
C ASN A 180 -11.69 0.76 -2.79
N THR A 181 -11.06 0.19 -3.82
CA THR A 181 -10.12 0.92 -4.69
C THR A 181 -10.83 2.01 -5.49
N VAL A 182 -12.04 1.71 -5.99
CA VAL A 182 -12.88 2.68 -6.71
C VAL A 182 -13.32 3.79 -5.76
N GLU A 183 -13.77 3.43 -4.56
CA GLU A 183 -14.21 4.39 -3.55
C GLU A 183 -13.08 5.28 -3.06
N ALA A 184 -11.90 4.70 -2.78
CA ALA A 184 -10.69 5.42 -2.41
C ALA A 184 -10.33 6.43 -3.49
N ARG A 185 -10.27 6.00 -4.76
CA ARG A 185 -9.93 6.86 -5.88
C ARG A 185 -10.90 8.02 -6.03
N ASN A 186 -12.20 7.73 -6.01
CA ASN A 186 -13.24 8.74 -6.18
C ASN A 186 -13.24 9.74 -5.02
N HIS A 187 -12.99 9.26 -3.80
CA HIS A 187 -12.89 10.11 -2.63
C HIS A 187 -11.73 11.10 -2.76
N ILE A 188 -10.50 10.62 -3.02
CA ILE A 188 -9.34 11.50 -3.22
C ILE A 188 -9.56 12.47 -4.37
N LEU A 189 -10.15 12.01 -5.49
CA LEU A 189 -10.45 12.88 -6.64
C LEU A 189 -11.40 14.03 -6.27
N ASN A 190 -12.36 13.78 -5.38
CA ASN A 190 -13.28 14.80 -4.90
C ASN A 190 -12.58 15.78 -3.94
N GLU A 191 -11.71 15.28 -3.06
CA GLU A 191 -10.90 16.11 -2.14
C GLU A 191 -9.95 17.05 -2.87
N LEU A 192 -9.39 16.61 -4.01
CA LEU A 192 -8.50 17.43 -4.83
C LEU A 192 -9.18 18.70 -5.41
N GLY A 193 -10.52 18.76 -5.45
CA GLY A 193 -11.27 19.97 -5.84
C GLY A 193 -10.76 20.62 -7.13
N GLU A 194 -10.36 21.88 -7.08
CA GLU A 194 -9.82 22.64 -8.23
C GLU A 194 -8.43 22.14 -8.70
N LYS A 195 -7.64 21.50 -7.84
CA LYS A 195 -6.36 20.87 -8.23
C LYS A 195 -6.57 19.74 -9.24
N LYS A 196 -7.81 19.26 -9.43
CA LYS A 196 -8.20 18.22 -10.40
C LYS A 196 -7.77 18.51 -11.83
N VAL A 197 -7.81 19.77 -12.28
CA VAL A 197 -7.40 20.13 -13.65
C VAL A 197 -5.90 19.90 -13.85
N ASN A 198 -5.09 20.34 -12.89
CA ASN A 198 -3.64 20.14 -12.91
C ASN A 198 -3.27 18.67 -12.73
N ALA A 199 -3.99 17.94 -11.87
CA ALA A 199 -3.86 16.50 -11.73
C ALA A 199 -4.04 15.81 -13.09
N LEU A 200 -5.18 16.00 -13.74
CA LEU A 200 -5.49 15.38 -15.03
C LEU A 200 -4.51 15.79 -16.14
N LYS A 201 -4.00 17.03 -16.11
CA LYS A 201 -2.98 17.51 -17.05
C LYS A 201 -1.64 16.82 -16.83
N LEU A 202 -1.14 16.78 -15.59
CA LEU A 202 0.10 16.09 -15.22
C LEU A 202 0.04 14.60 -15.58
N MET A 203 -1.11 13.95 -15.38
CA MET A 203 -1.30 12.55 -15.78
C MET A 203 -1.19 12.36 -17.28
N ARG A 204 -1.82 13.23 -18.08
CA ARG A 204 -1.72 13.15 -19.55
C ARG A 204 -0.28 13.39 -20.02
N GLU A 205 0.42 14.33 -19.40
CA GLU A 205 1.81 14.62 -19.75
C GLU A 205 2.75 13.47 -19.34
N GLY A 206 2.49 12.78 -18.21
CA GLY A 206 3.27 11.61 -17.79
C GLY A 206 2.94 10.30 -18.53
N LEU A 207 1.68 10.11 -18.95
CA LEU A 207 1.24 8.94 -19.72
C LEU A 207 1.60 9.03 -21.22
N TYR A 208 1.74 10.24 -21.77
CA TYR A 208 1.97 10.48 -23.20
C TYR A 208 3.25 11.29 -23.50
N GLY A 209 4.09 11.55 -22.51
CA GLY A 209 5.28 12.42 -22.64
C GLY A 209 6.56 11.70 -23.04
N LYS A 210 6.99 11.97 -24.28
CA LYS A 210 8.23 11.56 -24.98
C LYS A 210 8.35 10.05 -25.23
N ASP A 211 8.25 9.69 -26.51
CA ASP A 211 8.24 8.34 -27.08
C ASP A 211 6.89 7.60 -26.98
N SER A 212 5.83 8.19 -27.57
CA SER A 212 4.63 7.47 -27.96
C SER A 212 4.89 6.57 -29.19
N GLY A 213 5.92 5.71 -29.11
CA GLY A 213 5.94 4.45 -29.81
C GLY A 213 5.12 3.49 -28.96
N ILE A 214 3.87 3.23 -29.36
CA ILE A 214 2.96 2.34 -28.64
C ILE A 214 3.60 0.94 -28.59
N SER A 215 4.31 0.68 -27.49
CA SER A 215 4.57 -0.63 -26.97
C SER A 215 3.72 -0.73 -25.71
N THR A 216 2.69 -1.58 -25.76
CA THR A 216 1.82 -1.96 -24.64
C THR A 216 2.58 -2.80 -23.59
N GLY A 217 3.88 -2.53 -23.40
CA GLY A 217 4.73 -3.15 -22.40
C GLY A 217 4.32 -2.68 -21.01
N GLY A 218 3.52 -3.53 -20.35
CA GLY A 218 2.94 -3.43 -19.02
C GLY A 218 3.49 -2.35 -18.08
N ILE A 219 2.63 -1.39 -17.75
CA ILE A 219 2.89 -0.28 -16.83
C ILE A 219 2.57 -0.70 -15.39
N TYR A 220 3.00 -1.86 -14.88
CA TYR A 220 2.45 -2.32 -13.60
C TYR A 220 3.42 -3.08 -12.68
N PRO A 221 3.30 -2.87 -11.35
CA PRO A 221 4.16 -3.46 -10.30
C PRO A 221 3.94 -4.95 -10.03
#